data_AF-A0A2V8M354-F1
#
_entry.id   AF-A0A2V8M354-F1
#
_cell.length_a   1.000
_cell.length_b   1.000
_cell.length_c   1.000
_cell.angle_alpha   90.00
_cell.angle_beta   90.00
_cell.angle_gamma   90.00
#
_symmetry.space_group_name_H-M   'P 1'
#
loop_
_entity.id
_entity.type
_entity.pdbx_description
1 polymer ?
#
loop_
_entity_poly.entity_id
_entity_poly.type
_entity_poly.pdbx_seq_one_letter_code
_entity_poly.pdbx_strand_id
1 'polypeptide(L)'
;RNNSLLIRAIGTKSNRDGIGARLKLTVGAKTLTRHIKAGSSYQGQNDLRIHFGLEKAVQADRLEILWPSGLVDTVEGIKANQIIAVTEGRGITRQEPFHRMR
;
A
#
# COMPACT_ATOMS: atom_id res chain seq x y z
N ARG A 1 -17.66 -10.94 6.65
CA ARG A 1 -17.11 -9.72 6.04
C ARG A 1 -15.59 -9.89 5.97
N ASN A 2 -14.98 -9.57 4.84
CA ASN A 2 -13.53 -9.66 4.69
C ASN A 2 -12.95 -8.25 4.83
N ASN A 3 -11.85 -8.15 5.56
CA ASN A 3 -11.10 -6.92 5.74
C ASN A 3 -10.13 -6.72 4.58
N SER A 4 -9.83 -5.46 4.25
CA SER A 4 -8.81 -5.14 3.25
C SER A 4 -8.07 -3.85 3.56
N LEU A 5 -6.93 -3.66 2.90
CA LEU A 5 -6.10 -2.47 2.99
C LEU A 5 -5.73 -2.03 1.58
N LEU A 6 -5.99 -0.76 1.26
CA LEU A 6 -5.58 -0.14 0.02
C LEU A 6 -4.37 0.76 0.28
N ILE A 7 -3.32 0.63 -0.53
CA ILE A 7 -2.08 1.37 -0.35
C ILE A 7 -1.78 2.15 -1.62
N ARG A 8 -1.65 3.47 -1.50
CA ARG A 8 -1.08 4.34 -2.54
C ARG A 8 0.38 4.62 -2.21
N ALA A 9 1.29 4.23 -3.09
CA ALA A 9 2.69 4.63 -2.99
C ALA A 9 2.90 5.93 -3.78
N ILE A 10 3.62 6.89 -3.21
CA ILE A 10 3.94 8.17 -3.84
C ILE A 10 5.46 8.34 -3.81
N GLY A 11 6.09 8.24 -4.99
CA GLY A 11 7.54 8.46 -5.11
C GLY A 11 7.93 9.93 -5.00
N THR A 12 9.11 10.19 -4.44
CA THR A 12 9.70 11.52 -4.33
C THR A 12 11.07 11.59 -5.01
N LYS A 13 11.89 10.55 -4.81
CA LYS A 13 13.16 10.32 -5.52
C LYS A 13 12.95 9.40 -6.72
N SER A 14 12.10 8.40 -6.56
CA SER A 14 11.55 7.56 -7.62
C SER A 14 10.44 8.30 -8.39
N ASN A 15 9.91 7.70 -9.46
CA ASN A 15 8.76 8.28 -10.18
C ASN A 15 7.56 8.47 -9.24
N ARG A 16 6.78 9.54 -9.45
CA ARG A 16 5.68 9.95 -8.55
C ARG A 16 4.62 8.89 -8.33
N ASP A 17 4.43 8.04 -9.33
CA ASP A 17 3.47 6.94 -9.35
C ASP A 17 3.95 5.70 -8.58
N GLY A 18 5.21 5.69 -8.12
CA GLY A 18 5.79 4.56 -7.40
C GLY A 18 5.98 3.31 -8.26
N ILE A 19 5.93 3.43 -9.59
CA ILE A 19 6.09 2.30 -10.53
C ILE A 19 7.45 1.64 -10.28
N GLY A 20 7.44 0.31 -10.17
CA GLY A 20 8.60 -0.51 -9.83
C GLY A 20 8.77 -0.75 -8.33
N ALA A 21 8.04 -0.05 -7.45
CA ALA A 21 8.09 -0.32 -6.02
C ALA A 21 7.52 -1.70 -5.68
N ARG A 22 8.18 -2.37 -4.72
CA ARG A 22 7.76 -3.66 -4.16
C ARG A 22 7.19 -3.45 -2.78
N LEU A 23 5.93 -3.82 -2.60
CA LEU A 23 5.23 -3.76 -1.32
C LEU A 23 5.13 -5.17 -0.74
N LYS A 24 5.58 -5.33 0.50
CA LYS A 24 5.48 -6.57 1.26
C LYS A 24 4.69 -6.28 2.54
N LEU A 25 3.52 -6.92 2.66
CA LEU A 25 2.62 -6.76 3.79
C LEU A 25 2.60 -8.04 4.62
N THR A 26 2.86 -7.91 5.91
CA THR A 26 2.85 -9.00 6.89
C THR A 26 1.62 -8.89 7.77
N VAL A 27 0.90 -10.00 7.93
CA VAL A 27 -0.38 -10.11 8.64
C VAL A 27 -0.41 -11.46 9.37
N GLY A 28 -0.14 -11.45 10.68
CA GLY A 28 0.16 -12.63 11.47
C GLY A 28 1.29 -13.44 10.83
N ALA A 29 1.02 -14.73 10.59
CA ALA A 29 1.97 -15.62 9.91
C ALA A 29 2.01 -15.47 8.39
N LYS A 30 1.13 -14.65 7.78
CA LYS A 30 1.04 -14.50 6.32
C LYS A 30 1.86 -13.31 5.85
N THR A 31 2.55 -13.47 4.73
CA THR A 31 3.22 -12.37 4.01
C THR A 31 2.69 -12.30 2.58
N LEU A 32 2.19 -11.13 2.20
CA LEU A 32 1.66 -10.83 0.87
C LEU A 32 2.60 -9.86 0.17
N THR A 33 3.06 -10.20 -1.04
CA THR A 33 3.93 -9.31 -1.83
C THR A 33 3.22 -8.86 -3.11
N ARG A 34 3.34 -7.58 -3.44
CA ARG A 34 2.84 -6.97 -4.68
C ARG A 34 3.85 -5.99 -5.24
N HIS A 35 3.79 -5.77 -6.55
CA HIS A 35 4.64 -4.80 -7.25
C HIS A 35 3.75 -3.81 -7.98
N ILE A 36 4.15 -2.53 -7.98
CA ILE A 36 3.49 -1.53 -8.82
C ILE A 36 4.06 -1.68 -10.24
N LYS A 37 3.22 -2.10 -11.18
CA LYS A 37 3.60 -2.28 -12.59
C LYS A 37 3.10 -1.12 -13.42
N ALA A 38 3.88 -0.69 -14.41
CA ALA A 38 3.39 0.21 -15.45
C ALA A 38 2.22 -0.48 -16.19
N GLY A 39 1.11 0.24 -16.38
CA GLY A 39 -0.05 -0.28 -17.13
C GLY A 39 -1.01 -1.18 -16.33
N SER A 40 -0.95 -1.21 -14.99
CA SER A 40 -2.02 -1.86 -14.18
C SER A 40 -3.40 -1.18 -14.31
N SER A 41 -3.48 -0.09 -15.08
CA SER A 41 -4.68 0.63 -15.53
C SER A 41 -5.43 -0.08 -16.66
N TYR A 42 -5.68 -1.39 -16.55
CA TYR A 42 -6.23 -2.15 -17.69
C TYR A 42 -7.63 -1.72 -18.14
N GLN A 43 -8.36 -0.90 -17.36
CA GLN A 43 -9.60 -0.25 -17.79
C GLN A 43 -9.79 1.12 -17.12
N GLY A 44 -9.17 2.17 -17.66
CA GLY A 44 -9.75 3.53 -17.69
C GLY A 44 -9.77 4.40 -16.43
N GLN A 45 -9.29 3.96 -15.26
CA GLN A 45 -9.07 4.88 -14.13
C GLN A 45 -7.66 4.70 -13.59
N ASN A 46 -6.94 5.81 -13.43
CA ASN A 46 -5.53 5.93 -13.03
C ASN A 46 -5.29 5.55 -11.56
N ASP A 47 -5.83 4.42 -11.13
CA ASP A 47 -5.79 3.97 -9.75
C ASP A 47 -4.66 2.96 -9.55
N LEU A 48 -3.50 3.47 -9.16
CA LEU A 48 -2.31 2.68 -8.82
C LEU A 48 -2.33 2.19 -7.36
N ARG A 49 -3.49 2.22 -6.68
CA ARG A 49 -3.63 1.66 -5.33
C ARG A 49 -3.46 0.14 -5.38
N ILE A 50 -2.57 -0.37 -4.54
CA ILE A 50 -2.42 -1.80 -4.32
C ILE A 50 -3.44 -2.26 -3.28
N HIS A 51 -4.25 -3.24 -3.67
CA HIS A 51 -5.22 -3.88 -2.79
C HIS A 51 -4.65 -5.14 -2.13
N PHE A 52 -4.69 -5.17 -0.80
CA PHE A 52 -4.39 -6.35 0.00
C PHE A 52 -5.63 -6.82 0.75
N GLY A 53 -6.04 -8.07 0.51
CA GLY A 53 -7.04 -8.73 1.34
C GLY A 53 -6.41 -9.18 2.66
N LEU A 54 -7.04 -8.81 3.78
CA LEU A 54 -6.61 -9.17 5.14
C LEU A 54 -7.48 -10.27 5.77
N GLU A 55 -8.47 -10.77 5.05
CA GLU A 55 -9.43 -11.78 5.52
C GLU A 55 -10.10 -11.35 6.85
N LYS A 56 -9.82 -12.03 7.97
CA LYS A 56 -10.37 -11.71 9.29
C LYS A 56 -9.47 -10.81 10.13
N ALA A 57 -8.25 -10.51 9.67
CA ALA A 57 -7.30 -9.69 10.44
C ALA A 57 -7.77 -8.23 10.50
N VAL A 58 -7.74 -7.64 11.70
CA VAL A 58 -8.20 -6.27 11.96
C VAL A 58 -7.11 -5.22 11.70
N GLN A 59 -5.87 -5.66 11.48
CA GLN A 59 -4.72 -4.83 11.15
C GLN A 59 -3.69 -5.64 10.37
N ALA A 60 -2.80 -4.95 9.66
CA ALA A 60 -1.55 -5.50 9.17
C ALA A 60 -0.41 -5.12 10.11
N ASP A 61 0.47 -6.08 10.42
CA ASP A 61 1.53 -5.89 11.41
C ASP A 61 2.65 -5.04 10.84
N ARG A 62 3.04 -5.29 9.58
CA ARG A 62 4.14 -4.58 8.93
C ARG A 62 3.95 -4.45 7.42
N LEU A 63 4.17 -3.25 6.91
CA LEU A 63 4.31 -2.93 5.49
C LEU A 63 5.74 -2.49 5.23
N GLU A 64 6.42 -3.18 4.32
CA GLU A 64 7.73 -2.81 3.80
C GLU A 64 7.54 -2.37 2.34
N ILE A 65 8.04 -1.18 1.98
CA ILE A 65 8.06 -0.69 0.59
C ILE A 65 9.51 -0.52 0.17
N LEU A 66 9.97 -1.39 -0.73
CA LEU A 66 11.25 -1.22 -1.42
C LEU A 66 11.01 -0.39 -2.68
N TRP A 67 11.57 0.82 -2.69
CA TRP A 67 11.44 1.77 -3.79
C TRP A 67 12.49 1.51 -4.88
N PRO A 68 12.22 1.91 -6.15
CA PRO A 68 13.20 1.86 -7.23
C PRO A 68 14.51 2.59 -6.93
N SER A 69 14.47 3.63 -6.10
CA SER A 69 15.66 4.36 -5.64
C SER A 69 16.58 3.56 -4.72
N GLY A 70 16.15 2.38 -4.27
CA GLY A 70 16.81 1.54 -3.26
C GLY A 70 16.41 1.87 -1.82
N LEU A 71 15.66 2.95 -1.60
CA LEU A 71 15.13 3.28 -0.27
C LEU A 71 14.13 2.21 0.18
N VAL A 72 14.09 1.93 1.49
CA VAL A 72 13.08 1.05 2.10
C VAL A 72 12.33 1.83 3.17
N ASP A 73 11.03 1.99 2.98
CA ASP A 73 10.13 2.48 4.03
C ASP A 73 9.49 1.30 4.75
N THR A 74 9.45 1.36 6.08
CA THR A 74 8.75 0.37 6.90
C THR A 74 7.70 1.06 7.76
N VAL A 75 6.50 0.50 7.79
CA VAL A 75 5.39 1.00 8.61
C VAL A 75 4.71 -0.15 9.30
N GLU A 76 4.36 0.03 10.57
CA GLU A 76 3.80 -1.03 11.42
C GLU A 76 2.42 -0.65 11.97
N GLY A 77 1.65 -1.66 12.40
CA GLY A 77 0.38 -1.46 13.10
C GLY A 77 -0.70 -0.75 12.28
N ILE A 78 -0.86 -1.12 11.00
CA ILE A 78 -1.78 -0.46 10.08
C ILE A 78 -3.19 -1.06 10.23
N LYS A 79 -4.16 -0.29 10.72
CA LYS A 79 -5.56 -0.74 10.84
C LYS A 79 -6.10 -1.21 9.49
N ALA A 80 -6.96 -2.21 9.49
CA ALA A 80 -7.67 -2.65 8.30
C ALA A 80 -8.77 -1.67 7.89
N ASN A 81 -9.34 -1.91 6.70
CA ASN A 81 -10.49 -1.22 6.12
C ASN A 81 -10.28 0.28 5.87
N GLN A 82 -9.09 0.61 5.38
CA GLN A 82 -8.71 1.97 5.04
C GLN A 82 -7.81 2.04 3.80
N ILE A 83 -7.67 3.26 3.30
CA ILE A 83 -6.71 3.65 2.28
C ILE A 83 -5.60 4.41 2.99
N ILE A 84 -4.35 3.99 2.80
CA ILE A 84 -3.19 4.75 3.24
C ILE A 84 -2.39 5.26 2.04
N ALA A 85 -1.80 6.44 2.17
CA ALA A 85 -0.78 6.92 1.25
C ALA A 85 0.58 6.88 1.95
N VAL A 86 1.55 6.20 1.34
CA VAL A 86 2.93 6.16 1.81
C VAL A 86 3.77 6.96 0.82
N THR A 87 4.49 7.95 1.33
CA THR A 87 5.38 8.78 0.53
C THR A 87 6.82 8.38 0.77
N GLU A 88 7.57 8.14 -0.31
CA GLU A 88 8.95 7.69 -0.28
C GLU A 88 9.82 8.56 0.63
N GLY A 89 10.43 7.92 1.64
CA GLY A 89 11.29 8.54 2.65
C GLY A 89 10.55 9.33 3.73
N ARG A 90 9.21 9.25 3.77
CA ARG A 90 8.36 9.99 4.73
C ARG A 90 7.37 9.10 5.48
N GLY A 91 7.26 7.82 5.13
CA GLY A 91 6.26 6.92 5.72
C GLY A 91 4.82 7.29 5.32
N ILE A 92 3.85 7.02 6.22
CA ILE A 92 2.43 7.32 5.94
C ILE A 92 2.18 8.83 6.00
N THR A 93 1.66 9.40 4.92
CA THR A 93 1.30 10.82 4.83
C THR A 93 -0.21 11.08 4.79
N ARG A 94 -1.03 10.05 4.52
CA ARG A 94 -2.50 10.15 4.54
C ARG A 94 -3.13 8.81 4.93
N GLN A 95 -4.22 8.86 5.69
CA GLN A 95 -5.00 7.68 6.09
C GLN A 95 -6.49 8.00 6.01
N GLU A 96 -7.27 7.14 5.35
CA GLU A 96 -8.70 7.35 5.13
C GLU A 96 -9.48 6.04 5.30
N PRO A 97 -10.35 5.93 6.31
CA PRO A 97 -11.24 4.78 6.46
C PRO A 97 -12.23 4.68 5.30
N PHE A 98 -12.54 3.46 4.83
CA PHE A 98 -13.50 3.27 3.74
C PHE A 98 -14.89 3.84 4.05
N HIS A 99 -15.29 3.80 5.32
CA HIS A 99 -16.62 4.25 5.75
C HIS A 99 -16.80 5.77 5.74
N ARG A 100 -15.74 6.55 5.46
CA ARG A 100 -15.80 8.02 5.34
C ARG A 100 -16.00 8.49 3.91
N MET A 101 -16.22 7.58 2.95
CA MET A 101 -16.54 7.88 1.55
C MET A 101 -18.05 8.07 1.30
N ARG A 102 -18.79 8.61 2.27
CA ARG A 102 -20.22 8.94 2.12
C ARG A 102 -20.38 10.40 1.76
#